data_AF-D0INR1-F1
#
_entry.id   AF-D0INR1-F1
#
_cell.length_a   1.000
_cell.length_b   1.000
_cell.length_c   1.000
_cell.angle_alpha   90.00
_cell.angle_beta   90.00
_cell.angle_gamma   90.00
#
_symmetry.space_group_name_H-M   'P 1'
#
loop_
_entity.id
_entity.type
_entity.pdbx_description
1 polymer ?
#
loop_
_entity_poly.entity_id
_entity_poly.type
_entity_poly.pdbx_seq_one_letter_code
_entity_poly.pdbx_strand_id
1 'polypeptide(L)' 'YQGIETLQIKPEDWHSIAVILYVYGYNYLRFQCAYDVAPGGLLASVYHLTRIEYGIDQPEEVCIKVFVSRKNPRIPSIFW' A
#
# COMPACT_ATOMS: atom_id res chain seq x y z
N TYR A 1 -0.45 16.69 12.81
CA TYR A 1 -0.44 15.49 11.95
C TYR A 1 0.35 15.84 10.70
N GLN A 2 1.58 15.36 10.58
CA GLN A 2 2.31 15.44 9.31
C GLN A 2 1.54 14.54 8.32
N GLY A 3 1.30 15.00 7.10
CA GLY A 3 0.56 14.21 6.12
C GLY A 3 1.27 12.88 5.85
N ILE A 4 0.52 11.79 5.74
CA ILE A 4 1.06 10.47 5.41
C ILE A 4 1.51 10.48 3.96
N GLU A 5 2.74 10.04 3.70
CA GLU A 5 3.26 9.92 2.35
C GLU A 5 2.40 8.93 1.55
N THR A 6 1.88 9.38 0.41
CA THR A 6 1.03 8.56 -0.45
C THR A 6 1.69 8.34 -1.79
N LEU A 7 2.06 7.09 -2.08
CA LEU A 7 2.70 6.70 -3.32
C LEU A 7 1.71 5.97 -4.23
N GLN A 8 1.64 6.38 -5.49
CA GLN A 8 0.88 5.68 -6.51
C GLN A 8 1.82 4.80 -7.33
N ILE A 9 1.48 3.52 -7.47
CA ILE A 9 2.32 2.54 -8.15
C ILE A 9 1.52 1.71 -9.14
N LYS A 10 2.22 1.09 -10.08
CA LYS A 10 1.62 0.13 -11.00
C LYS A 10 1.52 -1.26 -10.35
N PRO A 11 0.54 -2.10 -10.74
CA PRO A 11 0.38 -3.45 -10.18
C PRO A 11 1.60 -4.34 -10.38
N GLU A 12 2.35 -4.15 -11.46
CA GLU A 12 3.53 -4.97 -11.79
C GLU A 12 4.68 -4.73 -10.81
N ASP A 13 4.79 -3.51 -10.28
CA ASP A 13 5.85 -3.11 -9.36
C ASP A 13 5.51 -3.43 -7.88
N TRP A 14 4.23 -3.71 -7.59
CA TRP A 14 3.72 -3.84 -6.22
C TRP A 14 4.47 -4.87 -5.39
N HIS A 15 4.71 -6.05 -5.95
CA HIS A 15 5.36 -7.12 -5.20
C HIS A 15 6.78 -6.72 -4.76
N SER A 16 7.58 -6.16 -5.67
CA SER A 16 8.93 -5.68 -5.37
C SER A 16 8.92 -4.55 -4.35
N ILE A 17 7.98 -3.60 -4.47
CA ILE A 17 7.82 -2.50 -3.53
C ILE A 17 7.43 -3.02 -2.14
N ALA A 18 6.50 -3.97 -2.05
CA ALA A 18 6.08 -4.53 -0.77
C ALA A 18 7.23 -5.26 -0.06
N VAL A 19 8.05 -6.02 -0.81
CA VAL A 19 9.27 -6.66 -0.27
C VAL A 19 10.26 -5.62 0.23
N ILE A 20 10.52 -4.57 -0.55
CA ILE A 20 11.44 -3.50 -0.16
C ILE A 20 10.96 -2.80 1.11
N LEU A 21 9.68 -2.43 1.19
CA LEU A 21 9.09 -1.80 2.38
C LEU A 21 9.21 -2.69 3.62
N TYR A 22 8.96 -3.98 3.47
CA TYR A 22 9.16 -4.95 4.55
C TYR A 22 10.62 -5.01 5.03
N VAL A 23 11.59 -5.03 4.11
CA VAL A 23 13.03 -4.99 4.43
C VAL A 23 13.44 -3.68 5.11
N TYR A 24 12.82 -2.54 4.73
CA TYR A 24 13.02 -1.25 5.38
C TYR A 24 12.33 -1.13 6.76
N GLY A 25 11.65 -2.18 7.22
CA GLY A 25 11.06 -2.25 8.56
C GLY A 25 9.59 -1.86 8.63
N TYR A 26 8.90 -1.63 7.51
CA TYR A 26 7.44 -1.47 7.49
C TYR A 26 6.77 -2.82 7.80
N ASN A 27 6.70 -3.11 9.09
CA ASN A 27 6.37 -4.41 9.68
C ASN A 27 4.91 -4.52 10.12
N TYR A 28 4.12 -3.47 9.97
CA TYR A 28 2.73 -3.45 10.40
C TYR A 28 1.81 -2.95 9.28
N LEU A 29 0.95 -3.83 8.77
CA LEU A 29 -0.16 -3.46 7.90
C LEU A 29 -1.31 -2.96 8.77
N ARG A 30 -1.48 -1.64 8.83
CA ARG A 30 -2.54 -1.01 9.62
C ARG A 30 -3.92 -1.21 9.00
N PHE A 31 -4.02 -1.06 7.68
CA PHE A 31 -5.22 -1.43 6.95
C PHE A 31 -4.94 -1.70 5.47
N GLN A 32 -5.84 -2.48 4.87
CA GLN A 32 -5.95 -2.65 3.43
C GLN A 32 -7.40 -2.37 3.02
N CYS A 33 -7.60 -1.61 1.95
CA CYS A 33 -8.93 -1.40 1.38
C CYS A 33 -8.88 -1.30 -0.15
N ALA A 34 -10.04 -1.34 -0.80
CA ALA A 34 -10.15 -1.13 -2.24
C ALA A 34 -11.36 -0.24 -2.55
N TYR A 35 -11.27 0.55 -3.62
CA TYR A 35 -12.36 1.42 -4.07
C TYR A 35 -12.34 1.61 -5.59
N ASP A 36 -13.50 1.98 -6.15
CA ASP A 36 -13.62 2.44 -7.54
C ASP A 36 -13.09 3.88 -7.65
N VAL A 37 -12.06 4.11 -8.46
CA VAL A 37 -11.52 5.46 -8.67
C VAL A 37 -12.53 6.35 -9.40
N ALA A 38 -13.26 5.76 -10.35
CA ALA A 38 -14.35 6.38 -11.08
C ALA A 38 -15.31 5.31 -11.62
N PRO A 39 -16.60 5.64 -11.88
CA PRO A 39 -17.53 4.74 -12.54
C PRO A 39 -16.98 4.25 -13.89
N GLY A 40 -16.89 2.93 -14.07
CA GLY A 40 -16.33 2.31 -15.29
C GLY A 40 -14.82 2.49 -15.47
N GLY A 41 -14.14 3.18 -14.55
CA GLY A 41 -12.71 3.46 -14.58
C GLY A 41 -11.87 2.41 -13.85
N LEU A 42 -10.68 2.83 -13.45
CA LEU A 42 -9.71 2.03 -12.69
C LEU A 42 -10.25 1.66 -11.30
N LEU A 43 -9.73 0.57 -10.76
CA LEU A 43 -9.84 0.22 -9.35
C LEU A 43 -8.57 0.65 -8.64
N ALA A 44 -8.69 0.97 -7.36
CA ALA A 44 -7.56 1.21 -6.48
C ALA A 44 -7.56 0.17 -5.36
N SER A 45 -6.40 -0.41 -5.08
CA SER A 45 -6.13 -1.09 -3.81
C SER A 45 -5.16 -0.25 -3.00
N VAL A 46 -5.47 -0.03 -1.72
CA VAL A 46 -4.70 0.79 -0.80
C VAL A 46 -4.13 -0.08 0.31
N TYR A 47 -2.86 0.14 0.60
CA TYR A 47 -2.14 -0.50 1.70
C TYR A 47 -1.54 0.59 2.58
N HIS A 48 -1.95 0.63 3.83
CA HIS A 48 -1.36 1.52 4.82
C HIS A 48 -0.41 0.73 5.70
N LEU A 49 0.88 1.01 5.53
CA LEU A 49 1.97 0.35 6.24
C LEU A 49 2.59 1.31 7.25
N THR A 50 3.01 0.77 8.39
CA THR A 50 3.63 1.50 9.49
C THR A 50 4.90 0.78 9.92
N ARG A 51 5.97 1.52 10.17
CA ARG A 51 7.18 1.00 10.83
C ARG A 51 7.00 1.12 12.34
N ILE A 52 6.73 0.01 13.00
CA ILE A 52 6.57 -0.07 14.45
C ILE A 52 7.87 -0.52 15.10
N GLU A 53 8.30 0.25 16.08
CA GLU A 53 9.44 -0.05 16.95
C GLU A 53 9.04 0.15 18.42
N TYR A 54 9.75 -0.49 19.34
CA TYR A 54 9.47 -0.34 20.76
C TYR A 54 9.74 1.09 21.22
N GLY A 55 8.77 1.69 21.92
CA GLY A 55 8.91 3.03 22.51
C GLY A 55 8.81 4.19 21.51
N ILE A 56 8.27 3.96 20.30
CA ILE A 56 8.05 5.02 19.31
C ILE A 56 6.71 5.74 19.53
N ASP A 57 6.76 7.06 19.70
CA ASP A 57 5.54 7.89 19.90
C ASP A 57 4.86 8.26 18.57
N GLN A 58 5.66 8.43 17.50
CA GLN A 58 5.18 8.81 16.16
C GLN A 58 5.89 7.92 15.12
N PRO A 59 5.33 6.76 14.81
CA PRO A 59 5.94 5.85 13.84
C PRO A 59 5.85 6.42 12.41
N GLU A 60 6.81 6.03 11.56
CA GLU A 60 6.77 6.34 10.14
C GLU A 60 5.67 5.55 9.43
N GLU A 61 4.96 6.22 8.52
CA GLU A 61 3.78 5.70 7.85
C GLU A 61 3.86 5.96 6.34
N VAL A 62 3.45 4.96 5.56
CA VAL A 62 3.35 5.07 4.10
C VAL A 62 2.03 4.47 3.61
N CYS A 63 1.39 5.18 2.69
CA CYS A 63 0.16 4.76 2.04
C CYS A 63 0.44 4.45 0.56
N ILE A 64 0.32 3.18 0.19
CA ILE A 64 0.52 2.73 -1.19
C ILE A 64 -0.83 2.60 -1.88
N LYS A 65 -0.98 3.23 -3.04
CA LYS A 65 -2.14 3.10 -3.93
C LYS A 65 -1.74 2.38 -5.20
N VAL A 66 -2.28 1.18 -5.38
CA VAL A 66 -2.09 0.37 -6.57
C VAL A 66 -3.30 0.55 -7.48
N PHE A 67 -3.10 1.13 -8.66
CA PHE A 67 -4.17 1.29 -9.64
C PHE A 67 -4.20 0.12 -10.60
N VAL A 68 -5.34 -0.54 -10.71
CA VAL A 68 -5.52 -1.72 -11.56
C VAL A 68 -6.67 -1.55 -12.52
N SER A 69 -6.52 -2.11 -13.72
CA SER A 69 -7.57 -2.13 -14.73
C SER A 69 -8.74 -3.00 -14.29
N ARG A 70 -9.97 -2.48 -14.43
CA ARG A 70 -11.21 -3.25 -14.19
C ARG A 70 -11.34 -4.48 -15.10
N LYS A 71 -10.71 -4.46 -16.29
CA LYS A 71 -10.77 -5.59 -17.24
C LYS A 71 -9.98 -6.81 -16.75
N ASN A 72 -8.93 -6.60 -15.96
CA ASN A 72 -8.11 -7.66 -15.38
C ASN A 72 -7.62 -7.22 -13.98
N PRO A 73 -8.50 -7.24 -12.97
CA PRO A 73 -8.24 -6.65 -11.66
C PRO A 73 -7.41 -7.61 -10.78
N ARG A 74 -6.16 -7.86 -11.17
CA ARG A 74 -5.24 -8.75 -10.46
C ARG A 74 -4.10 -7.95 -9.84
N ILE A 75 -3.88 -8.19 -8.56
CA ILE A 75 -2.77 -7.63 -7.79
C ILE A 75 -2.18 -8.80 -6.97
N PRO A 76 -0.85 -8.98 -6.95
CA PRO A 76 -0.22 -9.98 -6.09
C PRO A 76 -0.57 -9.77 -4.61
N SER A 77 -0.90 -10.87 -3.92
CA SER A 77 -1.05 -10.84 -2.46
C SER A 77 0.31 -10.58 -1.81
N ILE A 78 0.29 -9.93 -0.66
CA ILE A 78 1.47 -9.70 0.20
C ILE A 78 1.39 -10.50 1.50
N PHE A 79 0.57 -11.56 1.51
CA PHE A 79 0.57 -12.54 2.58
C PHE A 79 1.69 -13.54 2.33
N TRP A 80 2.71 -13.52 3.18
CA TRP A 80 3.85 -14.44 3.17
C TRP A 80 4.22 -14.84 4.60
#